data_AF-A0A1G8MYA8-F1
#
_entry.id   AF-A0A1G8MYA8-F1
#
_cell.length_a   1.000
_cell.length_b   1.000
_cell.length_c   1.000
_cell.angle_alpha   90.00
_cell.angle_beta   90.00
_cell.angle_gamma   90.00
#
_symmetry.space_group_name_H-M   'P 1'
#
loop_
_entity.id
_entity.type
_entity.pdbx_description
1 polymer ?
#
loop_
_entity_poly.entity_id
_entity_poly.type
_entity_poly.pdbx_seq_one_letter_code
_entity_poly.pdbx_strand_id
1 'polypeptide(L)'
;MTCGVCLEVCPNVNDHSNFMGPAPVIQPRLFNAHPSGKMHKSERLQGIMGEGGLQDCGNAQNCVESCPERHPDHDIDRRSQP
;
A
#
# COMPACT_ATOMS: atom_id res chain seq x y z
N MET A 1 11.97 4.74 6.82
CA MET A 1 12.79 3.51 6.91
C MET A 1 11.91 2.30 6.57
N THR A 2 12.42 1.22 5.97
CA THR A 2 11.62 0.01 5.69
C THR A 2 11.50 -0.85 6.96
N CYS A 3 10.37 -0.77 7.65
CA CYS A 3 10.17 -1.45 8.95
C CYS A 3 9.41 -2.79 8.87
N GLY A 4 8.67 -3.06 7.79
CA GLY A 4 7.91 -4.31 7.60
C GLY A 4 6.62 -4.44 8.42
N VAL A 5 6.35 -3.58 9.42
CA VAL A 5 5.17 -3.70 10.32
C VAL A 5 3.85 -3.86 9.57
N CYS A 6 3.65 -3.13 8.47
CA CYS A 6 2.44 -3.23 7.65
C CYS A 6 2.20 -4.62 7.04
N LEU A 7 3.23 -5.44 6.86
CA LEU A 7 3.14 -6.80 6.37
C LEU A 7 2.67 -7.74 7.49
N GLU A 8 3.26 -7.60 8.67
CA GLU A 8 2.95 -8.44 9.84
C GLU A 8 1.51 -8.30 10.32
N VAL A 9 0.95 -7.08 10.24
CA VAL A 9 -0.40 -6.80 10.72
C VAL A 9 -1.48 -7.03 9.66
N CYS A 10 -1.10 -7.28 8.40
CA CYS A 10 -2.05 -7.43 7.31
C CYS A 10 -2.62 -8.85 7.28
N PRO A 11 -3.93 -9.04 7.46
CA PRO A 11 -4.51 -10.39 7.45
C PRO A 11 -4.41 -11.08 6.08
N ASN A 12 -4.21 -10.32 5.00
CA ASN A 12 -4.10 -10.86 3.65
C ASN A 12 -2.65 -11.19 3.24
N VAL A 13 -1.67 -10.94 4.11
CA VAL A 13 -0.29 -11.40 3.91
C VAL A 13 -0.12 -12.68 4.71
N ASN A 14 -0.25 -13.83 4.04
CA ASN A 14 -0.17 -15.16 4.65
C ASN A 14 0.03 -16.22 3.55
N ASP A 15 0.23 -17.48 3.94
CA ASP A 15 0.52 -18.59 3.01
C ASP A 15 -0.67 -19.02 2.11
N HIS A 16 -1.85 -18.45 2.30
CA HIS A 16 -3.07 -18.73 1.53
C HIS A 16 -3.45 -17.60 0.57
N SER A 17 -2.63 -16.56 0.44
CA SER A 17 -2.90 -15.38 -0.36
C SER A 17 -1.70 -15.04 -1.24
N ASN A 18 -1.96 -14.62 -2.48
CA ASN A 18 -0.92 -14.13 -3.40
C ASN A 18 -0.60 -12.64 -3.19
N PHE A 19 -1.26 -11.97 -2.23
CA PHE A 19 -1.10 -10.55 -1.99
C PHE A 19 0.34 -10.18 -1.60
N MET A 20 0.97 -9.32 -2.39
CA MET A 20 2.35 -8.86 -2.18
C MET A 20 2.52 -7.95 -0.94
N GLY A 21 1.41 -7.49 -0.36
CA GLY A 21 1.39 -6.71 0.87
C GLY A 21 1.19 -5.20 0.67
N PRO A 22 0.97 -4.45 1.77
CA PRO A 22 0.58 -3.03 1.68
C PRO A 22 1.70 -2.11 1.19
N ALA A 23 2.96 -2.35 1.60
CA ALA A 23 4.08 -1.49 1.23
C ALA A 23 4.34 -1.43 -0.29
N PRO A 24 4.43 -2.57 -1.01
CA PRO A 24 4.57 -2.54 -2.47
C PRO A 24 3.38 -1.89 -3.20
N VAL A 25 2.16 -2.06 -2.68
CA VAL A 25 0.94 -1.51 -3.29
C VAL A 25 0.83 0.02 -3.13
N ILE A 26 1.30 0.58 -2.02
CA ILE A 26 1.30 2.05 -1.81
C ILE A 26 2.54 2.74 -2.42
N GLN A 27 3.61 2.00 -2.69
CA GLN A 27 4.86 2.55 -3.23
C GLN A 27 4.69 3.35 -4.54
N PRO A 28 3.87 2.92 -5.53
CA PRO A 28 3.58 3.72 -6.71
C PRO A 28 3.05 5.10 -6.39
N ARG A 29 2.16 5.23 -5.39
CA ARG A 29 1.57 6.50 -4.99
C ARG A 29 2.63 7.47 -4.48
N LEU A 30 3.54 6.99 -3.62
CA LEU A 30 4.69 7.75 -3.11
C LEU A 30 5.59 8.24 -4.25
N PHE A 31 5.97 7.36 -5.18
CA PHE A 31 6.81 7.76 -6.31
C PHE A 31 6.10 8.72 -7.25
N ASN A 32 4.82 8.51 -7.51
CA ASN A 32 4.02 9.34 -8.42
C ASN A 32 3.72 10.74 -7.86
N ALA A 33 3.93 10.96 -6.55
CA ALA A 33 3.86 12.28 -5.93
C ALA A 33 5.03 13.18 -6.36
N HIS A 34 6.18 12.60 -6.73
CA HIS A 34 7.33 13.37 -7.20
C HIS A 34 7.20 13.72 -8.70
N PRO A 35 7.59 14.94 -9.15
CA PRO A 35 7.52 15.34 -10.56
C PRO A 35 8.21 14.37 -11.52
N SER A 36 9.42 13.88 -11.20
CA SER A 36 10.11 12.87 -12.03
C SER A 36 9.43 11.50 -12.01
N GLY A 37 8.69 11.19 -10.94
CA GLY A 37 7.94 9.95 -10.83
C GLY A 37 6.75 9.88 -11.79
N LYS A 38 6.22 11.01 -12.26
CA LYS A 38 5.08 11.06 -13.19
C LYS A 38 5.36 10.34 -14.51
N MET A 39 6.61 10.33 -14.96
CA MET A 39 7.03 9.70 -16.23
C MET A 39 6.78 8.19 -16.27
N HIS A 40 6.81 7.52 -15.11
CA HIS A 40 6.62 6.07 -14.98
C HIS A 40 5.32 5.70 -14.25
N LYS A 41 4.39 6.65 -14.12
CA LYS A 41 3.15 6.44 -13.36
C LYS A 41 2.36 5.24 -13.89
N SER A 42 2.18 5.17 -15.20
CA SER A 42 1.38 4.12 -15.83
C SER A 42 1.97 2.73 -15.58
N GLU A 43 3.29 2.58 -15.75
CA GLU A 43 4.01 1.32 -15.54
C GLU A 43 3.86 0.83 -14.09
N ARG A 44 4.06 1.72 -13.10
CA ARG A 44 3.92 1.35 -11.68
C ARG A 44 2.49 0.97 -11.30
N LEU A 45 1.50 1.69 -11.84
CA LEU A 45 0.10 1.39 -11.59
C LEU A 45 -0.30 0.06 -12.22
N GLN A 46 0.14 -0.22 -13.45
CA GLN A 46 -0.09 -1.52 -14.10
C GLN A 46 0.53 -2.67 -13.29
N GLY A 47 1.73 -2.47 -12.73
CA GLY A 47 2.40 -3.49 -11.91
C GLY A 47 1.62 -3.91 -10.65
N ILE A 48 0.78 -3.03 -10.10
CA ILE A 48 -0.06 -3.35 -8.92
C ILE A 48 -1.51 -3.67 -9.27
N MET A 49 -1.93 -3.59 -10.53
CA MET A 49 -3.29 -3.95 -10.97
C MET A 49 -3.43 -5.43 -11.39
N GLY A 50 -2.34 -6.21 -11.25
CA GLY A 50 -2.32 -7.64 -11.51
C GLY A 50 -2.58 -8.48 -10.27
N GLU A 51 -2.63 -9.80 -10.46
CA GLU A 51 -2.72 -10.78 -9.37
C GLU A 51 -1.62 -10.54 -8.32
N GLY A 52 -1.98 -10.70 -7.05
CA GLY A 52 -1.15 -10.35 -5.91
C GLY A 52 -1.10 -8.85 -5.62
N GLY A 53 -1.75 -8.01 -6.42
CA GLY A 53 -1.72 -6.56 -6.34
C GLY A 53 -2.86 -5.94 -5.54
N LEU A 54 -3.24 -4.72 -5.92
CA LEU A 54 -4.23 -3.87 -5.23
C LEU A 54 -5.58 -4.56 -5.05
N GLN A 55 -6.02 -5.38 -6.01
CA GLN A 55 -7.30 -6.10 -5.89
C GLN A 55 -7.33 -7.13 -4.76
N ASP A 56 -6.17 -7.62 -4.31
CA ASP A 56 -6.07 -8.62 -3.24
C ASP A 56 -5.94 -7.95 -1.86
N CYS A 57 -5.97 -6.61 -1.82
CA CYS A 57 -6.13 -5.86 -0.59
C CYS A 57 -7.57 -5.99 -0.07
N GLY A 58 -7.75 -6.62 1.08
CA GLY A 58 -9.06 -6.78 1.74
C GLY A 58 -9.51 -5.57 2.55
N ASN A 59 -8.79 -4.44 2.46
CA ASN A 59 -9.08 -3.19 3.15
C ASN A 59 -9.27 -3.30 4.69
N ALA A 60 -8.50 -4.17 5.35
CA ALA A 60 -8.55 -4.33 6.81
C ALA A 60 -7.96 -3.14 7.59
N GLN A 61 -7.20 -2.26 6.93
CA GLN A 61 -6.63 -1.01 7.48
C GLN A 61 -5.67 -1.13 8.67
N ASN A 62 -5.35 -2.34 9.15
CA ASN A 62 -4.33 -2.54 10.20
C ASN A 62 -2.96 -1.92 9.85
N CYS A 63 -2.59 -1.96 8.57
CA CYS A 63 -1.34 -1.39 8.06
C CYS A 63 -1.31 0.15 8.15
N VAL A 64 -2.47 0.81 8.21
CA VAL A 64 -2.59 2.25 8.41
C VAL A 64 -2.39 2.59 9.88
N GLU A 65 -3.11 1.89 10.75
CA GLU A 65 -3.07 2.15 12.20
C GLU A 65 -1.71 1.81 12.84
N SER A 66 -1.06 0.76 12.34
CA SER A 66 0.19 0.26 12.94
C SER A 66 1.45 0.88 12.33
N CYS A 67 1.31 1.73 11.28
CA CYS A 67 2.47 2.27 10.58
C CYS A 67 3.23 3.25 11.50
N PRO A 68 4.52 2.99 11.82
CA PRO A 68 5.30 3.91 12.64
C PRO A 68 5.59 5.24 11.93
N GLU A 69 5.47 5.25 10.60
CA GLU A 69 5.67 6.41 9.74
C GLU A 69 4.33 6.86 9.16
N ARG A 70 3.95 8.12 9.37
CA ARG A 70 2.70 8.67 8.81
C ARG A 70 2.90 9.11 7.36
N HIS A 71 2.63 8.20 6.43
CA HIS A 71 2.56 8.52 5.00
C HIS A 71 1.30 9.33 4.66
N PRO A 72 1.32 10.19 3.62
CA PRO A 72 0.23 11.10 3.29
C PRO A 72 -1.13 10.42 3.05
N ASP A 73 -1.15 9.17 2.59
CA ASP A 73 -2.40 8.44 2.31
C ASP A 73 -3.05 7.88 3.59
N HIS A 74 -2.32 7.75 4.71
CA HIS A 74 -2.87 7.34 6.00
C HIS A 74 -3.78 8.41 6.63
N ASP A 75 -3.61 9.68 6.27
CA ASP A 75 -4.45 10.78 6.74
C ASP A 75 -5.78 10.91 5.99
N ILE A 76 -5.91 10.36 4.78
CA ILE A 76 -7.19 10.37 4.03
C ILE A 76 -8.19 9.42 4.69
N ASP A 77 -7.71 8.25 5.16
CA ASP A 77 -8.56 7.26 5.82
C ASP A 77 -8.99 7.69 7.23
N ARG A 78 -8.09 8.27 8.04
CA ARG A 78 -8.43 8.75 9.40
C ARG A 78 -9.43 9.90 9.44
N ARG A 79 -9.61 10.67 8.35
CA ARG A 79 -10.66 11.71 8.25
C ARG A 79 -11.99 11.17 7.77
N SER A 80 -12.02 9.94 7.27
CA SER A 80 -13.18 9.30 6.65
C SER A 80 -13.78 8.19 7.53
N GLN A 81 -13.06 7.76 8.56
CA GLN A 81 -13.59 6.90 9.61
C GLN A 81 -14.39 7.74 10.63
N PRO A 82 -15.59 7.28 11.05
CA PRO A 82 -16.46 7.99 12.01
C PRO A 82 -15.86 8.13 13.41
#